data_AF-A0AAV1JSU4-F1
#
_entry.id   AF-A0AAV1JSU4-F1
#
_cell.length_a   1.000
_cell.length_b   1.000
_cell.length_c   1.000
_cell.angle_alpha   90.00
_cell.angle_beta   90.00
_cell.angle_gamma   90.00
#
_symmetry.space_group_name_H-M   'P 1'
#
loop_
_entity.id
_entity.type
_entity.pdbx_description
1 polymer ?
#
loop_
_entity_poly.entity_id
_entity_poly.type
_entity_poly.pdbx_seq_one_letter_code
_entity_poly.pdbx_strand_id
1 'polypeptide(L)'
;MDNRYMKGELLQLQTKNSEIIEGRFFSMTSDMSKISLYNVKESAGDEKSDGVFHYYDSEVRDIIKVKESTEPTFLKISQKECEDILLVSKKYKYINQVDSSFHEAIETLKQFGFLALSSDGAHMGRKCKMPFLVLSTPHQIFIFDIQVMQYHAFDAGLKEILEDNDIKKIVHGCRKLSDCLYHKHNIKLKSVFDTQVADLIITKNKTGRLPESIKSLAQCIHTFLGLKEDIIDEKLDIVQCTVRPLPVNIKESLAKNIAFLHRLSEVLHDKMMLPFVRGVEFFIENVRSCDDFKAWELCGKYNQVPKDFKNAIEY
;
A
#
# COMPACT_ATOMS: atom_id res chain seq x y z
N MET A 1 29.29 6.14 26.35
CA MET A 1 29.33 4.68 26.13
C MET A 1 28.93 4.44 24.70
N ASP A 2 29.89 4.06 23.86
CA ASP A 2 29.62 3.73 22.47
C ASP A 2 28.83 2.42 22.41
N ASN A 3 27.51 2.52 22.33
CA ASN A 3 26.66 1.36 22.08
C ASN A 3 26.87 0.91 20.63
N ARG A 4 27.81 -0.01 20.43
CA ARG A 4 28.21 -0.58 19.13
C ARG A 4 27.01 -1.18 18.36
N TYR A 5 25.95 -1.57 19.06
CA TYR A 5 24.72 -2.14 18.51
C TYR A 5 23.47 -1.50 19.13
N MET A 6 22.40 -1.34 18.35
CA MET A 6 21.09 -0.91 18.82
C MET A 6 20.17 -2.11 19.08
N LYS A 7 19.34 -2.04 20.13
CA LYS A 7 18.38 -3.10 20.46
C LYS A 7 17.49 -3.39 19.25
N GLY A 8 17.45 -4.65 18.82
CA GLY A 8 16.72 -5.12 17.64
C GLY A 8 17.50 -5.16 16.33
N GLU A 9 18.74 -4.65 16.25
CA GLU A 9 19.61 -4.82 15.07
C GLU A 9 19.85 -6.30 14.76
N LEU A 10 19.80 -6.69 13.48
CA LEU A 10 20.12 -8.05 13.04
C LEU A 10 21.64 -8.24 12.99
N LEU A 11 22.12 -9.24 13.72
CA LEU A 11 23.53 -9.58 13.83
C LEU A 11 23.75 -11.02 13.40
N GLN A 12 24.92 -11.27 12.81
CA GLN A 12 25.43 -12.61 12.54
C GLN A 12 26.70 -12.82 13.37
N LEU A 13 26.65 -13.78 14.29
CA LEU A 13 27.76 -14.25 15.10
C LEU A 13 28.45 -15.40 14.37
N GLN A 14 29.77 -15.31 14.24
CA GLN A 14 30.60 -16.45 13.85
C GLN A 14 31.26 -17.01 15.10
N THR A 15 31.03 -18.28 15.42
CA THR A 15 31.68 -18.94 16.57
C THR A 15 33.08 -19.41 16.19
N LYS A 16 33.94 -19.66 17.18
CA LYS A 16 35.28 -20.23 16.96
C LYS A 16 35.22 -21.64 16.36
N ASN A 17 34.10 -22.34 16.52
CA ASN A 17 33.82 -23.63 15.91
C ASN A 17 33.30 -23.51 14.46
N SER A 18 33.32 -22.30 13.88
CA SER A 18 32.83 -21.99 12.53
C SER A 18 31.32 -22.14 12.34
N GLU A 19 30.54 -22.05 13.43
CA GLU A 19 29.08 -21.97 13.34
C GLU A 19 28.66 -20.53 13.07
N ILE A 20 27.55 -20.38 12.34
CA ILE A 20 26.98 -19.08 11.99
C ILE A 20 25.63 -18.97 12.66
N ILE A 21 25.51 -18.02 13.59
CA ILE A 21 24.32 -17.79 14.38
C ILE A 21 23.76 -16.42 14.02
N GLU A 22 22.52 -16.38 13.56
CA GLU A 22 21.83 -15.12 13.25
C GLU A 22 20.79 -14.81 14.32
N GLY A 23 20.75 -13.57 14.81
CA GLY A 23 19.77 -13.17 15.82
C GLY A 23 19.68 -11.66 15.98
N ARG A 24 18.67 -11.19 16.70
CA ARG A 24 18.46 -9.77 16.97
C ARG A 24 19.11 -9.36 18.28
N PHE A 25 19.83 -8.24 18.27
CA PHE A 25 20.54 -7.73 19.44
C PHE A 25 19.59 -7.40 20.59
N PHE A 26 19.82 -8.00 21.76
CA PHE A 26 19.08 -7.69 22.98
C PHE A 26 19.89 -6.78 23.91
N SER A 27 21.10 -7.23 24.29
CA SER A 27 22.00 -6.50 25.19
C SER A 27 23.43 -7.07 25.14
N MET A 28 24.39 -6.32 25.66
CA MET A 28 25.79 -6.74 25.84
C MET A 28 26.31 -6.21 27.17
N THR A 29 27.16 -6.98 27.84
CA THR A 29 27.80 -6.56 29.09
C THR A 29 28.79 -5.42 28.85
N SER A 30 29.04 -4.59 29.87
CA SER A 30 29.91 -3.41 29.74
C SER A 30 31.37 -3.75 29.42
N ASP A 31 31.81 -4.95 29.79
CA ASP A 31 33.12 -5.53 29.50
C ASP A 31 33.16 -6.30 28.16
N MET A 32 32.05 -6.36 27.42
CA MET A 32 31.88 -7.09 26.16
C MET A 32 32.09 -8.61 26.25
N SER A 33 32.15 -9.18 27.45
CA SER A 33 32.37 -10.62 27.65
C SER A 33 31.15 -11.48 27.27
N LYS A 34 29.94 -10.88 27.23
CA LYS A 34 28.70 -11.57 26.87
C LYS A 34 27.80 -10.72 25.97
N ILE A 35 27.35 -11.32 24.87
CA ILE A 35 26.30 -10.77 24.00
C ILE A 35 25.02 -11.62 24.13
N SER A 36 23.86 -10.94 24.13
CA SER A 36 22.55 -11.59 24.21
C SER A 36 21.74 -11.30 22.96
N LEU A 37 21.22 -12.35 22.33
CA LEU A 37 20.37 -12.26 21.13
C LEU A 37 19.01 -12.91 21.36
N TYR A 38 17.99 -12.49 20.64
CA TYR A 38 16.68 -13.14 20.57
C TYR A 38 16.30 -13.43 19.11
N ASN A 39 15.29 -14.27 18.86
CA ASN A 39 14.92 -14.76 17.53
C ASN A 39 16.12 -15.39 16.81
N VAL A 40 16.82 -16.27 17.51
CA VAL A 40 18.09 -16.84 17.07
C VAL A 40 17.87 -18.02 16.11
N LYS A 41 18.74 -18.12 15.10
CA LYS A 41 18.80 -19.20 14.11
C LYS A 41 20.24 -19.71 14.00
N GLU A 42 20.44 -21.00 14.28
CA GLU A 42 21.77 -21.62 14.37
C GLU A 42 22.22 -22.32 13.07
N SER A 43 21.30 -22.50 12.10
CA SER A 43 21.62 -23.07 10.78
C SER A 43 20.65 -22.61 9.69
N ALA A 44 21.03 -22.69 8.40
CA ALA A 44 20.20 -22.34 7.26
C ALA A 44 19.06 -23.37 7.02
N GLY A 45 18.11 -23.43 7.95
CA GLY A 45 16.97 -24.36 7.89
C GLY A 45 16.11 -24.40 9.15
N ASP A 46 16.67 -23.99 10.30
CA ASP A 46 15.96 -24.08 11.58
C ASP A 46 14.88 -23.00 11.77
N GLU A 47 13.82 -23.37 12.48
CA GLU A 47 12.79 -22.47 13.00
C GLU A 47 13.40 -21.50 14.03
N LYS A 48 12.92 -20.26 14.04
CA LYS A 48 13.42 -19.24 14.97
C LYS A 48 13.00 -19.59 16.38
N SER A 49 13.95 -19.59 17.30
CA SER A 49 13.65 -19.72 18.73
C SER A 49 13.31 -18.37 19.35
N ASP A 50 12.17 -18.28 20.03
CA ASP A 50 11.67 -17.07 20.71
C ASP A 50 12.42 -16.76 22.03
N GLY A 51 13.36 -17.63 22.45
CA GLY A 51 14.17 -17.42 23.64
C GLY A 51 15.27 -16.35 23.49
N VAL A 52 15.75 -15.83 24.61
CA VAL A 52 16.98 -15.01 24.66
C VAL A 52 18.17 -15.95 24.90
N PHE A 53 19.10 -15.97 23.96
CA PHE A 53 20.33 -16.77 24.02
C PHE A 53 21.52 -15.88 24.37
N HIS A 54 22.50 -16.47 25.05
CA HIS A 54 23.68 -15.78 25.52
C HIS A 54 24.93 -16.44 24.95
N TYR A 55 25.81 -15.63 24.38
CA TYR A 55 27.08 -16.06 23.79
C TYR A 55 28.22 -15.33 24.47
N TYR A 56 29.30 -16.04 24.76
CA TYR A 56 30.45 -15.51 25.46
C TYR A 56 31.62 -15.24 24.52
N ASP A 57 32.49 -14.30 24.86
CA ASP A 57 33.70 -13.95 24.10
C ASP A 57 34.66 -15.15 23.88
N SER A 58 34.60 -16.14 24.77
CA SER A 58 35.30 -17.42 24.65
C SER A 58 34.82 -18.23 23.46
N GLU A 59 33.57 -18.06 23.01
CA GLU A 59 32.91 -18.81 21.96
C GLU A 59 32.81 -18.02 20.65
N VAL A 60 32.72 -16.69 20.73
CA VAL A 60 32.52 -15.80 19.58
C VAL A 60 33.86 -15.43 18.94
N ARG A 61 33.93 -15.56 17.61
CA ARG A 61 35.09 -15.18 16.78
C ARG A 61 34.90 -13.80 16.15
N ASP A 62 33.73 -13.53 15.59
CA ASP A 62 33.42 -12.27 14.94
C ASP A 62 31.91 -11.94 14.99
N ILE A 63 31.55 -10.67 14.87
CA ILE A 63 30.17 -10.16 14.87
C ILE A 63 29.97 -9.25 13.67
N ILE A 64 29.12 -9.67 12.73
CA ILE A 64 28.83 -8.95 11.50
C ILE A 64 27.44 -8.31 11.61
N LYS A 65 27.36 -6.99 11.35
CA LYS A 65 26.08 -6.31 11.14
C LYS A 65 25.52 -6.73 9.79
N VAL A 66 24.41 -7.47 9.80
CA VAL A 66 23.72 -7.84 8.58
C VAL A 66 22.85 -6.66 8.17
N LYS A 67 23.15 -6.04 7.02
CA LYS A 67 22.17 -5.18 6.37
C LYS A 67 21.01 -6.09 5.97
N GLU A 68 19.80 -5.82 6.47
CA GLU A 68 18.60 -6.49 5.99
C GLU A 68 18.57 -6.34 4.46
N SER A 69 18.94 -7.42 3.76
CA SER A 69 18.64 -7.55 2.35
C SER A 69 17.13 -7.71 2.27
N THR A 70 16.54 -6.96 1.34
CA THR A 70 15.11 -6.82 1.07
C THR A 70 14.30 -8.05 1.48
N GLU A 71 13.32 -7.79 2.33
CA GLU A 71 12.37 -8.71 2.95
C GLU A 71 12.12 -10.02 2.18
N PRO A 72 12.05 -11.19 2.84
CA PRO A 72 11.21 -12.25 2.32
C PRO A 72 9.79 -11.67 2.17
N THR A 73 9.32 -11.60 0.93
CA THR A 73 8.02 -11.03 0.55
C THR A 73 6.91 -11.94 1.08
N PHE A 74 6.61 -11.82 2.37
CA PHE A 74 5.36 -12.33 2.90
C PHE A 74 4.26 -11.44 2.32
N LEU A 75 3.41 -12.03 1.47
CA LEU A 75 2.21 -11.38 0.99
C LEU A 75 1.44 -10.86 2.21
N LYS A 76 1.14 -9.55 2.23
CA LYS A 76 0.29 -8.94 3.26
C LYS A 76 -1.19 -9.11 2.95
N ILE A 77 -1.49 -9.66 1.77
CA ILE A 77 -2.80 -10.14 1.32
C ILE A 77 -2.77 -11.65 1.18
N SER A 78 -3.93 -12.31 1.18
CA SER A 78 -3.96 -13.75 0.99
C SER A 78 -3.55 -14.14 -0.45
N GLN A 79 -2.97 -15.32 -0.62
CA GLN A 79 -2.60 -15.80 -1.96
C GLN A 79 -3.82 -15.90 -2.89
N LYS A 80 -4.93 -16.42 -2.38
CA LYS A 80 -6.20 -16.51 -3.10
C LYS A 80 -6.69 -15.14 -3.57
N GLU A 81 -6.65 -14.15 -2.70
CA GLU A 81 -7.05 -12.78 -3.04
C GLU A 81 -6.17 -12.18 -4.15
N CYS A 82 -4.86 -12.41 -4.10
CA CYS A 82 -3.96 -12.00 -5.18
C CYS A 82 -4.32 -12.68 -6.51
N GLU A 83 -4.56 -13.99 -6.50
CA GLU A 83 -4.95 -14.77 -7.67
C GLU A 83 -6.29 -14.29 -8.26
N ASP A 84 -7.27 -13.98 -7.42
CA ASP A 84 -8.58 -13.45 -7.83
C ASP A 84 -8.43 -12.08 -8.51
N ILE A 85 -7.62 -11.17 -7.94
CA ILE A 85 -7.34 -9.85 -8.55
C ILE A 85 -6.62 -10.03 -9.90
N LEU A 86 -5.66 -10.93 -9.98
CA LEU A 86 -4.96 -11.23 -11.23
C LEU A 86 -5.91 -11.84 -12.27
N LEU A 87 -6.87 -12.67 -11.87
CA LEU A 87 -7.88 -13.21 -12.77
C LEU A 87 -8.78 -12.09 -13.33
N VAL A 88 -9.19 -11.12 -12.49
CA VAL A 88 -9.92 -9.93 -12.94
C VAL A 88 -9.09 -9.14 -13.96
N SER A 89 -7.78 -8.97 -13.72
CA SER A 89 -6.89 -8.27 -14.66
C SER A 89 -6.83 -8.92 -16.05
N LYS A 90 -7.01 -10.24 -16.15
CA LYS A 90 -7.06 -10.96 -17.45
C LYS A 90 -8.42 -10.84 -18.16
N LYS A 91 -9.48 -10.41 -17.47
CA LYS A 91 -10.85 -10.32 -17.99
C LYS A 91 -11.28 -8.87 -18.28
N TYR A 92 -10.34 -7.99 -18.60
CA TYR A 92 -10.65 -6.61 -18.94
C TYR A 92 -11.59 -6.51 -20.15
N LYS A 93 -12.48 -5.51 -20.16
CA LYS A 93 -13.31 -5.15 -21.31
C LYS A 93 -12.67 -3.97 -22.03
N TYR A 94 -12.32 -4.14 -23.29
CA TYR A 94 -11.81 -3.06 -24.14
C TYR A 94 -12.94 -2.49 -24.99
N ILE A 95 -13.18 -1.18 -24.87
CA ILE A 95 -14.31 -0.47 -25.46
C ILE A 95 -13.76 0.66 -26.32
N ASN A 96 -14.03 0.62 -27.62
CA ASN A 96 -13.51 1.58 -28.60
C ASN A 96 -14.59 2.29 -29.40
N GLN A 97 -15.86 2.03 -29.12
CA GLN A 97 -17.01 2.68 -29.73
C GLN A 97 -18.06 2.98 -28.64
N VAL A 98 -18.87 4.01 -28.87
CA VAL A 98 -20.03 4.31 -28.02
C VAL A 98 -21.18 3.44 -28.51
N ASP A 99 -21.17 2.18 -28.08
CA ASP A 99 -22.16 1.14 -28.43
C ASP A 99 -22.85 0.58 -27.17
N SER A 100 -23.58 -0.53 -27.31
CA SER A 100 -24.22 -1.21 -26.19
C SER A 100 -23.24 -1.60 -25.08
N SER A 101 -22.02 -2.01 -25.41
CA SER A 101 -21.02 -2.41 -24.43
C SER A 101 -20.48 -1.21 -23.64
N PHE A 102 -20.38 -0.04 -24.29
CA PHE A 102 -20.08 1.22 -23.63
C PHE A 102 -21.16 1.59 -22.62
N HIS A 103 -22.43 1.56 -23.03
CA HIS A 103 -23.54 1.91 -22.13
C HIS A 103 -23.66 0.93 -20.95
N GLU A 104 -23.51 -0.37 -21.18
CA GLU A 104 -23.45 -1.38 -20.11
C GLU A 104 -22.31 -1.08 -19.12
N ALA A 105 -21.14 -0.66 -19.61
CA ALA A 105 -20.02 -0.29 -18.78
C ALA A 105 -20.31 0.96 -17.93
N ILE A 106 -20.91 2.00 -18.51
CA ILE A 106 -21.31 3.21 -17.78
C ILE A 106 -22.33 2.88 -16.69
N GLU A 107 -23.36 2.10 -17.01
CA GLU A 107 -24.37 1.66 -16.04
C GLU A 107 -23.74 0.86 -14.92
N THR A 108 -22.84 -0.08 -15.24
CA THR A 108 -22.08 -0.85 -14.25
C THR A 108 -21.26 0.07 -13.35
N LEU A 109 -20.50 1.02 -13.91
CA LEU A 109 -19.66 1.92 -13.15
C LEU A 109 -20.47 2.80 -12.18
N LYS A 110 -21.65 3.28 -12.61
CA LYS A 110 -22.54 4.11 -11.77
C LYS A 110 -23.13 3.38 -10.56
N GLN A 111 -23.11 2.05 -10.54
CA GLN A 111 -23.59 1.26 -9.39
C GLN A 111 -22.61 1.26 -8.20
N PHE A 112 -21.38 1.73 -8.38
CA PHE A 112 -20.35 1.68 -7.34
C PHE A 112 -20.00 3.08 -6.82
N GLY A 113 -19.96 3.23 -5.50
CA GLY A 113 -19.51 4.47 -4.84
C GLY A 113 -17.99 4.70 -4.89
N PHE A 114 -17.21 3.68 -5.25
CA PHE A 114 -15.76 3.77 -5.39
C PHE A 114 -15.34 3.13 -6.72
N LEU A 115 -14.61 3.89 -7.53
CA LEU A 115 -14.05 3.45 -8.81
C LEU A 115 -12.56 3.73 -8.83
N ALA A 116 -11.75 2.78 -9.25
CA ALA A 116 -10.34 3.04 -9.50
C ALA A 116 -10.17 3.67 -10.88
N LEU A 117 -9.22 4.60 -10.97
CA LEU A 117 -8.90 5.37 -12.17
C LEU A 117 -7.38 5.41 -12.36
N SER A 118 -6.89 4.81 -13.44
CA SER A 118 -5.45 4.77 -13.75
C SER A 118 -4.91 6.11 -14.26
N SER A 119 -3.64 6.38 -13.97
CA SER A 119 -2.88 7.52 -14.49
C SER A 119 -2.14 7.26 -15.81
N ASP A 120 -2.11 6.03 -16.30
CA ASP A 120 -1.22 5.57 -17.39
C ASP A 120 -1.37 6.34 -18.71
N GLY A 121 -2.55 6.90 -18.99
CA GLY A 121 -2.81 7.71 -20.18
C GLY A 121 -2.43 9.20 -20.06
N ALA A 122 -2.03 9.66 -18.87
CA ALA A 122 -1.96 11.09 -18.54
C ALA A 122 -0.57 11.57 -18.09
N HIS A 123 0.50 10.80 -18.31
CA HIS A 123 1.85 11.11 -17.84
C HIS A 123 2.43 12.46 -18.34
N MET A 124 1.92 12.98 -19.46
CA MET A 124 2.35 14.26 -20.05
C MET A 124 1.45 15.46 -19.65
N GLY A 125 0.46 15.26 -18.77
CA GLY A 125 -0.44 16.32 -18.31
C GLY A 125 -1.13 17.05 -19.48
N ARG A 126 -1.20 18.37 -19.40
CA ARG A 126 -1.78 19.25 -20.42
C ARG A 126 -1.05 19.28 -21.76
N LYS A 127 0.08 18.57 -21.93
CA LYS A 127 0.80 18.55 -23.21
C LYS A 127 0.13 17.62 -24.23
N CYS A 128 -0.38 16.47 -23.80
CA CYS A 128 -0.92 15.44 -24.69
C CYS A 128 -2.33 15.02 -24.28
N LYS A 129 -3.17 14.69 -25.26
CA LYS A 129 -4.44 14.01 -25.00
C LYS A 129 -4.19 12.58 -24.53
N MET A 130 -5.11 12.06 -23.73
CA MET A 130 -5.04 10.67 -23.28
C MET A 130 -5.42 9.73 -24.44
N PRO A 131 -4.58 8.73 -24.78
CA PRO A 131 -4.92 7.75 -25.82
C PRO A 131 -6.00 6.76 -25.35
N PHE A 132 -6.09 6.53 -24.04
CA PHE A 132 -7.05 5.66 -23.39
C PHE A 132 -7.35 6.15 -21.97
N LEU A 133 -8.46 5.71 -21.41
CA LEU A 133 -8.86 5.90 -20.01
C LEU A 133 -9.16 4.52 -19.42
N VAL A 134 -8.60 4.22 -18.26
CA VAL A 134 -8.81 2.94 -17.59
C VAL A 134 -9.55 3.18 -16.28
N LEU A 135 -10.72 2.57 -16.15
CA LEU A 135 -11.55 2.58 -14.95
C LEU A 135 -11.78 1.15 -14.50
N SER A 136 -11.97 0.95 -13.20
CA SER A 136 -12.42 -0.35 -12.70
C SER A 136 -13.36 -0.23 -11.52
N THR A 137 -14.27 -1.19 -11.45
CA THR A 137 -14.93 -1.59 -10.20
C THR A 137 -14.04 -2.63 -9.50
N PRO A 138 -14.38 -3.08 -8.28
CA PRO A 138 -13.65 -4.18 -7.64
C PRO A 138 -13.65 -5.49 -8.43
N HIS A 139 -14.52 -5.64 -9.44
CA HIS A 139 -14.75 -6.94 -10.12
C HIS A 139 -14.57 -6.88 -11.64
N GLN A 140 -14.47 -5.69 -12.24
CA GLN A 140 -14.35 -5.52 -13.69
C GLN A 140 -13.48 -4.31 -14.03
N ILE A 141 -12.54 -4.51 -14.95
CA ILE A 141 -11.70 -3.45 -15.52
C ILE A 141 -12.22 -3.10 -16.92
N PHE A 142 -12.28 -1.80 -17.21
CA PHE A 142 -12.69 -1.22 -18.48
C PHE A 142 -11.57 -0.35 -19.05
N ILE A 143 -11.20 -0.61 -20.29
CA ILE A 143 -10.23 0.19 -21.06
C ILE A 143 -11.00 0.90 -22.17
N PHE A 144 -11.20 2.20 -22.01
CA PHE A 144 -11.87 3.05 -22.99
C PHE A 144 -10.84 3.65 -23.95
N ASP A 145 -11.02 3.42 -25.26
CA ASP A 145 -10.18 3.99 -26.30
C ASP A 145 -10.55 5.46 -26.59
N ILE A 146 -9.96 6.36 -25.83
CA ILE A 146 -10.20 7.80 -25.95
C ILE A 146 -9.62 8.37 -27.25
N GLN A 147 -8.60 7.76 -27.84
CA GLN A 147 -8.09 8.21 -29.13
C GLN A 147 -9.11 8.00 -30.25
N VAL A 148 -9.82 6.87 -30.22
CA VAL A 148 -10.85 6.53 -31.21
C VAL A 148 -12.15 7.28 -30.93
N MET A 149 -12.68 7.21 -29.71
CA MET A 149 -13.98 7.82 -29.37
C MET A 149 -13.92 9.32 -29.15
N GLN A 150 -12.75 9.84 -28.78
CA GLN A 150 -12.50 11.26 -28.51
C GLN A 150 -13.49 11.81 -27.47
N TYR A 151 -14.06 12.99 -27.73
CA TYR A 151 -14.98 13.66 -26.82
C TYR A 151 -16.32 12.92 -26.64
N HIS A 152 -16.73 12.10 -27.62
CA HIS A 152 -17.99 11.36 -27.56
C HIS A 152 -18.07 10.41 -26.37
N ALA A 153 -16.95 9.78 -25.98
CA ALA A 153 -16.92 8.93 -24.78
C ALA A 153 -17.17 9.72 -23.49
N PHE A 154 -16.73 10.97 -23.44
CA PHE A 154 -16.95 11.84 -22.28
C PHE A 154 -18.38 12.34 -22.23
N ASP A 155 -18.91 12.82 -23.34
CA ASP A 155 -20.30 13.30 -23.44
C ASP A 155 -21.33 12.18 -23.23
N ALA A 156 -20.99 10.94 -23.59
CA ALA A 156 -21.85 9.77 -23.40
C ALA A 156 -21.88 9.21 -21.97
N GLY A 157 -21.12 9.77 -21.01
CA GLY A 157 -21.26 9.44 -19.59
C GLY A 157 -19.98 9.43 -18.77
N LEU A 158 -18.79 9.30 -19.38
CA LEU A 158 -17.55 9.30 -18.60
C LEU A 158 -17.31 10.63 -17.88
N LYS A 159 -17.72 11.75 -18.48
CA LYS A 159 -17.59 13.08 -17.83
C LYS A 159 -18.41 13.13 -16.55
N GLU A 160 -19.66 12.67 -16.59
CA GLU A 160 -20.55 12.63 -15.42
C GLU A 160 -19.88 11.87 -14.27
N ILE A 161 -19.40 10.66 -14.51
CA ILE A 161 -18.71 9.83 -13.50
C ILE A 161 -17.47 10.54 -12.91
N LEU A 162 -16.65 11.16 -13.76
CA LEU A 162 -15.41 11.81 -13.33
C LEU A 162 -15.65 13.12 -12.56
N GLU A 163 -16.74 13.82 -12.84
CA GLU A 163 -17.13 15.08 -12.18
C GLU A 163 -18.13 14.90 -11.02
N ASP A 164 -18.58 13.66 -10.80
CA ASP A 164 -19.49 13.26 -9.72
C ASP A 164 -18.85 13.45 -8.32
N ASN A 165 -19.65 13.84 -7.34
CA ASN A 165 -19.20 14.05 -5.95
C ASN A 165 -19.36 12.79 -5.08
N ASP A 166 -20.35 11.96 -5.37
CA ASP A 166 -20.73 10.78 -4.60
C ASP A 166 -19.90 9.56 -5.04
N ILE A 167 -19.60 9.45 -6.33
CA ILE A 167 -18.68 8.44 -6.86
C ILE A 167 -17.24 8.89 -6.59
N LYS A 168 -16.53 8.17 -5.71
CA LYS A 168 -15.14 8.44 -5.37
C LYS A 168 -14.17 7.76 -6.33
N LYS A 169 -13.24 8.53 -6.90
CA LYS A 169 -12.20 8.05 -7.80
C LYS A 169 -10.93 7.70 -7.01
N ILE A 170 -10.60 6.43 -6.91
CA ILE A 170 -9.35 5.95 -6.32
C ILE A 170 -8.24 6.13 -7.36
N VAL A 171 -7.21 6.91 -7.03
CA VAL A 171 -6.10 7.22 -7.92
C VAL A 171 -4.79 7.05 -7.16
N HIS A 172 -3.69 6.78 -7.86
CA HIS A 172 -2.35 6.93 -7.32
C HIS A 172 -1.67 8.16 -7.96
N GLY A 173 -1.52 9.26 -7.22
CA GLY A 173 -0.86 10.46 -7.70
C GLY A 173 -1.65 11.20 -8.79
N CYS A 174 -2.79 11.80 -8.44
CA CYS A 174 -3.74 12.38 -9.39
C CYS A 174 -3.31 13.69 -10.08
N ARG A 175 -2.14 14.24 -9.76
CA ARG A 175 -1.69 15.59 -10.20
C ARG A 175 -1.70 15.75 -11.72
N LYS A 176 -0.99 14.87 -12.43
CA LYS A 176 -0.89 14.92 -13.91
C LYS A 176 -2.19 14.51 -14.60
N LEU A 177 -2.91 13.56 -14.00
CA LEU A 177 -4.21 13.12 -14.46
C LEU A 177 -5.23 14.27 -14.44
N SER A 178 -5.33 14.98 -13.32
CA SER A 178 -6.20 16.14 -13.16
C SER A 178 -5.86 17.25 -14.16
N ASP A 179 -4.57 17.56 -14.31
CA ASP A 179 -4.09 18.54 -15.30
C ASP A 179 -4.46 18.16 -16.75
N CYS A 180 -4.30 16.88 -17.11
CA CYS A 180 -4.65 16.37 -18.44
C CYS A 180 -6.16 16.42 -18.69
N LEU A 181 -6.97 15.87 -17.77
CA LEU A 181 -8.43 15.86 -17.88
C LEU A 181 -9.01 17.26 -18.05
N TYR A 182 -8.54 18.22 -17.25
CA TYR A 182 -9.04 19.59 -17.32
C TYR A 182 -8.66 20.27 -18.63
N HIS A 183 -7.37 20.27 -18.99
CA HIS A 183 -6.88 21.07 -20.11
C HIS A 183 -7.04 20.42 -21.48
N LYS A 184 -7.16 19.09 -21.56
CA LYS A 184 -7.26 18.36 -22.84
C LYS A 184 -8.63 17.79 -23.14
N HIS A 185 -9.44 17.57 -22.10
CA HIS A 185 -10.75 16.92 -22.23
C HIS A 185 -11.88 17.72 -21.58
N ASN A 186 -11.61 18.89 -21.01
CA ASN A 186 -12.61 19.76 -20.36
C ASN A 186 -13.40 19.03 -19.26
N ILE A 187 -12.69 18.27 -18.43
CA ILE A 187 -13.23 17.50 -17.31
C ILE A 187 -12.57 17.97 -16.01
N LYS A 188 -13.40 18.40 -15.05
CA LYS A 188 -12.96 18.79 -13.71
C LYS A 188 -13.10 17.61 -12.76
N LEU A 189 -12.05 16.81 -12.64
CA LEU A 189 -12.00 15.65 -11.73
C LEU A 189 -12.39 16.07 -10.30
N LYS A 190 -13.38 15.39 -9.71
CA LYS A 190 -13.84 15.61 -8.32
C LYS A 190 -13.79 14.32 -7.51
N SER A 191 -13.99 14.42 -6.19
CA SER A 191 -14.13 13.30 -5.25
C SER A 191 -13.07 12.21 -5.44
N VAL A 192 -11.83 12.49 -5.02
CA VAL A 192 -10.67 11.60 -5.22
C VAL A 192 -10.21 11.02 -3.90
N PHE A 193 -9.95 9.72 -3.87
CA PHE A 193 -9.11 9.07 -2.87
C PHE A 193 -7.73 8.84 -3.48
N ASP A 194 -6.71 9.59 -3.04
CA ASP A 194 -5.35 9.45 -3.58
C ASP A 194 -4.49 8.58 -2.65
N THR A 195 -4.11 7.40 -3.15
CA THR A 195 -3.29 6.42 -2.41
C THR A 195 -1.87 6.93 -2.13
N GLN A 196 -1.33 7.84 -2.95
CA GLN A 196 -0.03 8.48 -2.69
C GLN A 196 -0.15 9.49 -1.55
N VAL A 197 -1.27 10.22 -1.46
CA VAL A 197 -1.55 11.11 -0.33
C VAL A 197 -1.77 10.30 0.95
N ALA A 198 -2.48 9.18 0.87
CA ALA A 198 -2.69 8.30 2.02
C ALA A 198 -1.36 7.78 2.61
N ASP A 199 -0.40 7.35 1.77
CA ASP A 199 0.95 6.96 2.23
C ASP A 199 1.69 8.10 2.96
N LEU A 200 1.59 9.34 2.46
CA LEU A 200 2.16 10.52 3.12
C LEU A 200 1.56 10.76 4.51
N ILE A 201 0.23 10.64 4.63
CA ILE A 201 -0.47 10.79 5.91
C ILE A 201 -0.08 9.69 6.89
N ILE A 202 -0.05 8.43 6.45
CA ILE A 202 0.39 7.29 7.27
C ILE A 202 1.82 7.51 7.75
N THR A 203 2.73 7.93 6.87
CA THR A 203 4.13 8.17 7.20
C THR A 203 4.28 9.32 8.21
N LYS A 204 3.52 10.41 8.03
CA LYS A 204 3.49 11.53 8.97
C LYS A 204 2.99 11.10 10.34
N ASN A 205 1.89 10.33 10.39
CA ASN A 205 1.32 9.86 11.66
C ASN A 205 2.26 8.90 12.40
N LYS A 206 3.01 8.08 11.68
CA LYS A 206 4.01 7.15 12.26
C LYS A 206 5.27 7.83 12.76
N THR A 207 5.82 8.76 11.97
CA THR A 207 7.17 9.29 12.20
C THR A 207 7.19 10.71 12.77
N GLY A 208 6.03 11.36 12.85
CA GLY A 208 5.90 12.78 13.19
C GLY A 208 6.32 13.75 12.08
N ARG A 209 6.84 13.27 10.94
CA ARG A 209 7.34 14.10 9.83
C ARG A 209 6.93 13.55 8.46
N LEU A 210 6.87 14.44 7.47
CA LEU A 210 6.68 14.03 6.07
C LEU A 210 8.00 13.49 5.50
N PRO A 211 7.95 12.49 4.59
CA PRO A 211 9.13 12.01 3.88
C PRO A 211 9.60 13.04 2.82
N GLU A 212 10.88 12.96 2.45
CA GLU A 212 11.47 13.81 1.40
C GLU A 212 11.03 13.42 -0.01
N SER A 213 10.67 12.14 -0.20
CA SER A 213 10.22 11.58 -1.48
C SER A 213 8.87 10.88 -1.33
N ILE A 214 8.15 10.83 -2.44
CA ILE A 214 6.88 10.11 -2.59
C ILE A 214 7.14 8.72 -3.16
N LYS A 215 6.33 7.74 -2.74
CA LYS A 215 6.37 6.40 -3.32
C LYS A 215 5.64 6.33 -4.66
N SER A 216 6.16 5.51 -5.56
CA SER A 216 5.43 5.09 -6.77
C SER A 216 4.32 4.10 -6.43
N LEU A 217 3.47 3.78 -7.42
CA LEU A 217 2.41 2.79 -7.25
C LEU A 217 3.01 1.41 -6.93
N ALA A 218 4.07 1.02 -7.64
CA ALA A 218 4.78 -0.24 -7.42
C ALA A 218 5.33 -0.32 -5.98
N GLN A 219 5.99 0.74 -5.51
CA GLN A 219 6.52 0.83 -4.15
C GLN A 219 5.43 0.77 -3.07
N CYS A 220 4.28 1.42 -3.30
CA CYS A 220 3.14 1.31 -2.39
C CYS A 220 2.55 -0.10 -2.38
N ILE A 221 2.39 -0.73 -3.55
CA ILE A 221 1.91 -2.12 -3.64
C ILE A 221 2.86 -3.07 -2.91
N HIS A 222 4.17 -2.91 -3.09
CA HIS A 222 5.16 -3.68 -2.34
C HIS A 222 5.04 -3.44 -0.83
N THR A 223 5.05 -2.17 -0.40
CA THR A 223 5.02 -1.81 1.01
C THR A 223 3.75 -2.30 1.72
N PHE A 224 2.58 -2.15 1.10
CA PHE A 224 1.29 -2.35 1.76
C PHE A 224 0.64 -3.71 1.45
N LEU A 225 0.93 -4.32 0.29
CA LEU A 225 0.37 -5.61 -0.12
C LEU A 225 1.40 -6.75 -0.12
N GLY A 226 2.71 -6.45 -0.04
CA GLY A 226 3.78 -7.45 -0.04
C GLY A 226 4.04 -8.08 -1.41
N LEU A 227 3.58 -7.44 -2.49
CA LEU A 227 3.76 -7.90 -3.87
C LEU A 227 5.06 -7.35 -4.45
N LYS A 228 5.67 -8.06 -5.39
CA LYS A 228 6.88 -7.57 -6.08
C LYS A 228 6.55 -6.34 -6.93
N GLU A 229 7.50 -5.41 -7.01
CA GLU A 229 7.33 -4.15 -7.76
C GLU A 229 7.17 -4.36 -9.28
N ASP A 230 7.69 -5.46 -9.81
CA ASP A 230 7.60 -5.84 -11.24
C ASP A 230 6.18 -6.20 -11.70
N ILE A 231 5.22 -6.26 -10.78
CA ILE A 231 3.80 -6.45 -11.11
C ILE A 231 3.21 -5.23 -11.84
N ILE A 232 3.82 -4.05 -11.66
CA ILE A 232 3.42 -2.79 -12.31
C ILE A 232 4.38 -2.49 -13.45
N ASP A 233 3.82 -2.25 -14.62
CA ASP A 233 4.55 -1.75 -15.78
C ASP A 233 4.54 -0.22 -15.77
N GLU A 234 5.55 0.39 -15.14
CA GLU A 234 5.67 1.84 -15.02
C GLU A 234 6.05 2.54 -16.34
N LYS A 235 6.47 1.78 -17.37
CA LYS A 235 7.04 2.34 -18.61
C LYS A 235 6.36 1.77 -19.84
N LEU A 236 5.11 2.17 -20.03
CA LEU A 236 4.41 1.91 -21.28
C LEU A 236 5.09 2.61 -22.45
N ASP A 237 5.25 1.87 -23.56
CA ASP A 237 5.79 2.41 -24.80
C ASP A 237 4.83 3.47 -25.37
N ILE A 238 5.30 4.73 -25.39
CA ILE A 238 4.52 5.91 -25.81
C ILE A 238 4.03 5.76 -27.25
N VAL A 239 4.86 5.20 -28.14
CA VAL A 239 4.51 5.02 -29.55
C VAL A 239 3.41 3.97 -29.64
N GLN A 240 3.60 2.81 -29.01
CA GLN A 240 2.60 1.73 -29.03
C GLN A 240 1.26 2.15 -28.41
N CYS A 241 1.27 3.01 -27.40
CA CYS A 241 0.04 3.56 -26.80
C CYS A 241 -0.83 4.33 -27.79
N THR A 242 -0.25 4.86 -28.86
CA THR A 242 -0.95 5.63 -29.90
C THR A 242 -1.27 4.84 -31.17
N VAL A 243 -0.73 3.63 -31.33
CA VAL A 243 -1.00 2.76 -32.47
C VAL A 243 -2.40 2.14 -32.35
N ARG A 244 -3.09 1.96 -33.48
CA ARG A 244 -4.36 1.23 -33.56
C ARG A 244 -4.30 0.11 -34.60
N PRO A 245 -4.85 -1.09 -34.33
CA PRO A 245 -5.52 -1.50 -33.08
C PRO A 245 -4.59 -1.47 -31.87
N LEU A 246 -5.11 -1.15 -30.68
CA LEU A 246 -4.28 -1.01 -29.47
C LEU A 246 -3.63 -2.38 -29.16
N PRO A 247 -2.29 -2.46 -29.09
CA PRO A 247 -1.58 -3.72 -28.90
C PRO A 247 -2.03 -4.48 -27.64
N VAL A 248 -2.06 -5.81 -27.71
CA VAL A 248 -2.56 -6.67 -26.62
C VAL A 248 -1.71 -6.53 -25.36
N ASN A 249 -0.39 -6.48 -25.51
CA ASN A 249 0.56 -6.23 -24.42
C ASN A 249 0.24 -4.92 -23.67
N ILE A 250 -0.07 -3.84 -24.39
CA ILE A 250 -0.43 -2.56 -23.76
C ILE A 250 -1.74 -2.71 -22.97
N LYS A 251 -2.76 -3.36 -23.52
CA LYS A 251 -4.03 -3.60 -22.80
C LYS A 251 -3.83 -4.44 -21.54
N GLU A 252 -2.99 -5.47 -21.61
CA GLU A 252 -2.65 -6.31 -20.45
C GLU A 252 -1.88 -5.52 -19.38
N SER A 253 -0.91 -4.69 -19.75
CA SER A 253 -0.19 -3.83 -18.80
C SER A 253 -1.15 -2.82 -18.14
N LEU A 254 -2.04 -2.19 -18.91
CA LEU A 254 -3.05 -1.26 -18.37
C LEU A 254 -3.98 -1.95 -17.36
N ALA A 255 -4.41 -3.16 -17.65
CA ALA A 255 -5.27 -3.92 -16.75
C ALA A 255 -4.52 -4.35 -15.48
N LYS A 256 -3.25 -4.77 -15.58
CA LYS A 256 -2.41 -5.10 -14.42
C LYS A 256 -2.16 -3.88 -13.53
N ASN A 257 -1.83 -2.74 -14.12
CA ASN A 257 -1.48 -1.52 -13.39
C ASN A 257 -2.62 -1.01 -12.49
N ILE A 258 -3.88 -1.19 -12.89
CA ILE A 258 -5.04 -0.75 -12.09
C ILE A 258 -5.58 -1.83 -11.14
N ALA A 259 -5.25 -3.11 -11.36
CA ALA A 259 -5.93 -4.24 -10.72
C ALA A 259 -5.91 -4.18 -9.19
N PHE A 260 -4.78 -3.78 -8.60
CA PHE A 260 -4.60 -3.74 -7.15
C PHE A 260 -5.02 -2.41 -6.51
N LEU A 261 -5.49 -1.43 -7.30
CA LEU A 261 -5.69 -0.08 -6.79
C LEU A 261 -6.86 0.01 -5.79
N HIS A 262 -7.93 -0.77 -6.00
CA HIS A 262 -9.02 -0.92 -5.01
C HIS A 262 -8.49 -1.47 -3.69
N ARG A 263 -7.84 -2.63 -3.73
CA ARG A 263 -7.32 -3.28 -2.53
C ARG A 263 -6.27 -2.44 -1.79
N LEU A 264 -5.39 -1.79 -2.53
CA LEU A 264 -4.41 -0.86 -1.97
C LEU A 264 -5.12 0.28 -1.20
N SER A 265 -6.20 0.82 -1.76
CA SER A 265 -6.94 1.91 -1.11
C SER A 265 -7.62 1.50 0.18
N GLU A 266 -8.17 0.29 0.25
CA GLU A 266 -8.77 -0.28 1.46
C GLU A 266 -7.72 -0.43 2.56
N VAL A 267 -6.58 -1.07 2.23
CA VAL A 267 -5.49 -1.26 3.20
C VAL A 267 -4.95 0.08 3.69
N LEU A 268 -4.79 1.06 2.80
CA LEU A 268 -4.34 2.41 3.18
C LEU A 268 -5.37 3.14 4.04
N HIS A 269 -6.67 2.98 3.74
CA HIS A 269 -7.74 3.54 4.56
C HIS A 269 -7.70 2.97 5.97
N ASP A 270 -7.62 1.65 6.11
CA ASP A 270 -7.53 0.97 7.40
C ASP A 270 -6.31 1.43 8.20
N LYS A 271 -5.16 1.59 7.54
CA LYS A 271 -3.96 2.15 8.17
C LYS A 271 -4.21 3.59 8.62
N MET A 272 -4.74 4.48 7.78
CA MET A 272 -5.02 5.86 8.21
C MET A 272 -5.95 5.91 9.42
N MET A 273 -6.93 5.01 9.49
CA MET A 273 -7.90 4.91 10.57
C MET A 273 -7.41 4.15 11.81
N LEU A 274 -6.26 3.47 11.75
CA LEU A 274 -5.78 2.60 12.82
C LEU A 274 -5.67 3.29 14.20
N PRO A 275 -5.12 4.52 14.34
CA PRO A 275 -5.12 5.22 15.62
C PRO A 275 -6.54 5.43 16.19
N PHE A 276 -7.50 5.75 15.32
CA PHE A 276 -8.89 5.93 15.72
C PHE A 276 -9.52 4.61 16.18
N VAL A 277 -9.34 3.53 15.41
CA VAL A 277 -9.90 2.21 15.74
C VAL A 277 -9.34 1.70 17.07
N ARG A 278 -8.02 1.78 17.29
CA ARG A 278 -7.40 1.42 18.58
C ARG A 278 -7.93 2.28 19.73
N GLY A 279 -8.16 3.57 19.48
CA GLY A 279 -8.76 4.47 20.47
C GLY A 279 -10.19 4.04 20.86
N VAL A 280 -11.00 3.64 19.87
CA VAL A 280 -12.36 3.12 20.11
C VAL A 280 -12.32 1.80 20.88
N GLU A 281 -11.47 0.85 20.47
CA GLU A 281 -11.28 -0.42 21.20
C GLU A 281 -10.85 -0.18 22.65
N PHE A 282 -9.94 0.76 22.86
CA PHE A 282 -9.53 1.17 24.19
C PHE A 282 -10.72 1.67 25.02
N PHE A 283 -11.57 2.54 24.44
CA PHE A 283 -12.77 3.03 25.13
C PHE A 283 -13.79 1.93 25.44
N ILE A 284 -13.96 0.97 24.53
CA ILE A 284 -14.83 -0.20 24.74
C ILE A 284 -14.37 -1.01 25.95
N GLU A 285 -13.06 -1.23 26.10
CA GLU A 285 -12.50 -2.02 27.19
C GLU A 285 -12.31 -1.25 28.49
N ASN A 286 -12.22 0.08 28.43
CA ASN A 286 -11.74 0.90 29.55
C ASN A 286 -12.47 0.66 30.88
N VAL A 287 -13.79 0.56 30.83
CA VAL A 287 -14.62 0.23 32.01
C VAL A 287 -14.98 -1.25 32.04
N ARG A 288 -15.29 -1.85 30.88
CA ARG A 288 -15.80 -3.22 30.75
C ARG A 288 -14.83 -4.29 31.29
N SER A 289 -13.53 -4.06 31.17
CA SER A 289 -12.49 -5.00 31.59
C SER A 289 -12.03 -4.83 33.05
N CYS A 290 -12.53 -3.81 33.75
CA CYS A 290 -12.17 -3.52 35.14
C CYS A 290 -13.01 -4.33 36.14
N ASP A 291 -12.50 -4.48 37.37
CA ASP A 291 -13.33 -4.90 38.52
C ASP A 291 -14.37 -3.82 38.90
N ASP A 292 -15.39 -4.21 39.66
CA ASP A 292 -16.52 -3.35 40.02
C ASP A 292 -16.10 -2.05 40.73
N PHE A 293 -15.06 -2.11 41.58
CA PHE A 293 -14.57 -0.94 42.31
C PHE A 293 -13.96 0.09 41.36
N LYS A 294 -13.06 -0.37 40.48
CA LYS A 294 -12.39 0.48 39.50
C LYS A 294 -13.35 0.95 38.41
N ALA A 295 -14.30 0.12 37.99
CA ALA A 295 -15.36 0.51 37.06
C ALA A 295 -16.21 1.66 37.63
N TRP A 296 -16.62 1.56 38.91
CA TRP A 296 -17.35 2.63 39.59
C TRP A 296 -16.54 3.93 39.69
N GLU A 297 -15.25 3.85 40.02
CA GLU A 297 -14.36 5.01 40.06
C GLU A 297 -14.26 5.71 38.69
N LEU A 298 -14.08 4.93 37.61
CA LEU A 298 -13.96 5.45 36.25
C LEU A 298 -15.25 6.11 35.75
N CYS A 299 -16.42 5.59 36.14
CA CYS A 299 -17.71 6.22 35.86
C CYS A 299 -17.81 7.64 36.43
N GLY A 300 -17.16 7.93 37.56
CA GLY A 300 -17.08 9.26 38.15
C GLY A 300 -16.12 10.23 37.41
N LYS A 301 -15.27 9.71 36.51
CA LYS A 301 -14.21 10.47 35.81
C LYS A 301 -14.43 10.56 34.29
N TYR A 302 -15.66 10.37 33.81
CA TYR A 302 -16.01 10.29 32.37
C TYR A 302 -15.59 11.50 31.51
N ASN A 303 -15.39 12.68 32.09
CA ASN A 303 -14.93 13.89 31.38
C ASN A 303 -13.40 13.94 31.17
N GLN A 304 -12.65 12.95 31.67
CA GLN A 304 -11.20 12.89 31.55
C GLN A 304 -10.81 11.89 30.46
N VAL A 305 -9.73 12.19 29.73
CA VAL A 305 -9.13 11.21 28.84
C VAL A 305 -8.61 10.04 29.68
N PRO A 306 -8.96 8.79 29.35
CA PRO A 306 -8.47 7.65 30.07
C PRO A 306 -6.93 7.60 30.14
N LYS A 307 -6.41 7.15 31.27
CA LYS A 307 -4.98 6.85 31.41
C LYS A 307 -4.58 5.85 30.32
N ASP A 308 -3.40 6.03 29.73
CA ASP A 308 -2.85 5.20 28.65
C ASP A 308 -3.54 5.28 27.28
N PHE A 309 -4.60 6.09 27.11
CA PHE A 309 -5.22 6.32 25.80
C PHE A 309 -4.20 6.81 24.75
N LYS A 310 -3.27 7.68 25.16
CA LYS A 310 -2.19 8.17 24.30
C LYS A 310 -1.35 7.02 23.72
N ASN A 311 -0.97 6.05 24.56
CA ASN A 311 -0.19 4.90 24.13
C ASN A 311 -0.99 3.99 23.19
N ALA A 312 -2.31 3.88 23.39
CA ALA A 312 -3.18 3.06 22.54
C ALA A 312 -3.28 3.59 21.10
N ILE A 313 -3.23 4.91 20.91
CA ILE A 313 -3.38 5.54 19.59
C ILE A 313 -2.05 5.86 18.91
N GLU A 314 -0.92 5.70 19.60
CA GLU A 314 0.40 5.82 19.00
C GLU A 314 0.66 4.67 18.01
N TYR A 315 1.47 4.98 17.00
CA TYR A 315 1.66 4.15 15.82
C TYR A 315 2.74 3.09 16.00
#